data_AF-A0A562N0I4-F1
#
_entry.id   AF-A0A562N0I4-F1
#
_cell.length_a   1.000
_cell.length_b   1.000
_cell.length_c   1.000
_cell.angle_alpha   90.00
_cell.angle_beta   90.00
_cell.angle_gamma   90.00
#
_symmetry.space_group_name_H-M   'P 1'
#
loop_
_entity.id
_entity.type
_entity.pdbx_description
1 polymer ?
#
loop_
_entity_poly.entity_id
_entity_poly.type
_entity_poly.pdbx_seq_one_letter_code
_entity_poly.pdbx_strand_id
1 'polypeptide(L)'
;MQYKNSYIGKLPDSVNIANTSLTWNGRTWAMIMLPLSKDYYARINLLAHELFHSAQSALGFVQNNSESTHLDQENGRIYLRFELEALKKAVCSDAQDEQRMHLKDALIFRKYRNSLFPGSAHIENQLELNEGIAEYTGVMISGRDKEKTKKHFIDVIDRFFKNPTYVRSFAYNTTPIYGYIMSLKDPLWNQKISVNTDLTVFFMRELNIELPKDLAATVKAITAEYNGKQIFTEEQLRAEKIKKQIALYRSLFVDQPHMTIKFEKMNVSFDPRNILPITDLGTVYPTIRITDNWGILDVKSGALMAPNWDKITVSRPTKIEGQRIEGEGWVMQLKDQYTVQKDESLNNYKLIKKQ
;
A
#
# COMPACT_ATOMS: atom_id res chain seq x y z
N MET A 1 19.02 20.76 -26.48
CA MET A 1 17.89 20.39 -27.35
C MET A 1 16.66 21.13 -26.85
N GLN A 2 16.14 22.08 -27.63
CA GLN A 2 14.81 22.64 -27.39
C GLN A 2 13.80 21.65 -27.97
N TYR A 3 13.08 20.93 -27.12
CA TYR A 3 11.94 20.15 -27.57
C TYR A 3 10.85 21.14 -28.01
N LYS A 4 10.51 21.15 -29.30
CA LYS A 4 9.66 22.16 -29.94
C LYS A 4 8.23 22.33 -29.37
N ASN A 5 7.86 21.62 -28.30
CA ASN A 5 6.57 21.69 -27.60
C ASN A 5 6.70 21.52 -26.06
N SER A 6 7.86 21.79 -25.46
CA SER A 6 8.04 21.71 -24.01
C SER A 6 7.95 23.09 -23.35
N TYR A 7 7.05 23.25 -22.38
CA TYR A 7 7.04 24.40 -21.47
C TYR A 7 7.91 24.10 -20.24
N ILE A 8 8.78 25.02 -19.86
CA ILE A 8 9.56 24.97 -18.61
C ILE A 8 9.05 26.11 -17.73
N GLY A 9 8.60 25.76 -16.53
CA GLY A 9 8.13 26.73 -15.55
C GLY A 9 8.14 26.15 -14.13
N LYS A 10 7.75 26.98 -13.16
CA LYS A 10 7.60 26.56 -11.78
C LYS A 10 6.20 25.99 -11.56
N LEU A 11 6.11 24.76 -11.06
CA LEU A 11 4.85 24.21 -10.57
C LEU A 11 4.37 25.06 -9.36
N PRO A 12 3.11 25.49 -9.29
CA PRO A 12 2.58 26.22 -8.14
C PRO A 12 2.84 25.46 -6.85
N ASP A 13 3.22 26.19 -5.80
CA ASP A 13 3.54 25.59 -4.50
C ASP A 13 2.34 24.87 -3.86
N SER A 14 1.12 25.06 -4.40
CA SER A 14 -0.11 24.38 -3.99
C SER A 14 -0.31 23.00 -4.63
N VAL A 15 0.53 22.59 -5.58
CA VAL A 15 0.42 21.29 -6.26
C VAL A 15 1.53 20.37 -5.76
N ASN A 16 1.15 19.26 -5.14
CA ASN A 16 2.10 18.26 -4.68
C ASN A 16 2.74 17.54 -5.88
N ILE A 17 4.05 17.33 -5.78
CA ILE A 17 4.81 16.53 -6.74
C ILE A 17 4.68 15.05 -6.35
N ALA A 18 4.13 14.23 -7.24
CA ALA A 18 3.99 12.80 -7.08
C ALA A 18 4.05 12.09 -8.45
N ASN A 19 4.31 10.78 -8.45
CA ASN A 19 4.06 9.95 -9.63
C ASN A 19 2.56 9.61 -9.64
N THR A 20 1.80 10.24 -10.52
CA THR A 20 0.34 10.07 -10.62
C THR A 20 -0.22 10.77 -11.87
N SER A 21 -1.52 10.60 -12.14
CA SER A 21 -2.27 11.46 -13.06
C SER A 21 -2.77 12.74 -12.39
N LEU A 22 -2.67 13.88 -13.06
CA LEU A 22 -3.13 15.19 -12.63
C LEU A 22 -4.05 15.81 -13.69
N THR A 23 -5.22 16.30 -13.29
CA THR A 23 -6.03 17.16 -14.16
C THR A 23 -5.56 18.60 -14.06
N TRP A 24 -5.10 19.17 -15.16
CA TRP A 24 -4.65 20.57 -15.25
C TRP A 24 -5.13 21.20 -16.56
N ASN A 25 -5.80 22.35 -16.43
CA ASN A 25 -6.34 23.14 -17.55
C ASN A 25 -7.18 22.30 -18.52
N GLY A 26 -8.10 21.50 -17.97
CA GLY A 26 -9.04 20.67 -18.75
C GLY A 26 -8.41 19.44 -19.42
N ARG A 27 -7.15 19.10 -19.11
CA ARG A 27 -6.46 17.91 -19.62
C ARG A 27 -5.91 17.08 -18.47
N THR A 28 -5.92 15.76 -18.63
CA THR A 28 -5.24 14.83 -17.74
C THR A 28 -3.81 14.65 -18.20
N TRP A 29 -2.86 14.88 -17.28
CA TRP A 29 -1.42 14.77 -17.50
C TRP A 29 -0.84 13.69 -16.61
N ALA A 30 0.19 12.99 -17.10
CA ALA A 30 1.05 12.18 -16.26
C ALA A 30 2.06 13.10 -15.55
N MET A 31 2.11 13.05 -14.22
CA MET A 31 3.14 13.69 -13.42
C MET A 31 4.23 12.69 -13.08
N ILE A 32 5.48 13.06 -13.32
CA ILE A 32 6.64 12.20 -13.10
C ILE A 32 7.67 12.93 -12.25
N MET A 33 8.09 12.30 -11.17
CA MET A 33 9.14 12.82 -10.30
C MET A 33 10.53 12.60 -10.89
N LEU A 34 11.38 13.63 -10.79
CA LEU A 34 12.79 13.59 -11.18
C LEU A 34 13.69 13.50 -9.94
N PRO A 35 14.90 12.90 -10.04
CA PRO A 35 15.47 12.28 -11.24
C PRO A 35 14.84 10.91 -11.53
N LEU A 36 14.71 10.59 -12.82
CA LEU A 36 14.31 9.26 -13.26
C LEU A 36 15.40 8.22 -12.95
N SER A 37 14.98 6.95 -12.87
CA SER A 37 15.91 5.83 -12.77
C SER A 37 16.94 5.85 -13.91
N LYS A 38 18.20 5.52 -13.57
CA LYS A 38 19.26 5.32 -14.56
C LYS A 38 19.02 4.06 -15.40
N ASP A 39 18.35 3.06 -14.82
CA ASP A 39 17.95 1.85 -15.54
C ASP A 39 16.93 2.18 -16.65
N TYR A 40 17.25 1.80 -17.88
CA TYR A 40 16.44 2.12 -19.05
C TYR A 40 15.03 1.52 -18.93
N TYR A 41 14.93 0.24 -18.59
CA TYR A 41 13.66 -0.48 -18.58
C TYR A 41 12.75 0.02 -17.47
N ALA A 42 13.28 0.23 -16.27
CA ALA A 42 12.54 0.78 -15.14
C ALA A 42 12.03 2.20 -15.44
N ARG A 43 12.82 3.02 -16.13
CA ARG A 43 12.40 4.35 -16.55
C ARG A 43 11.25 4.30 -17.56
N ILE A 44 11.34 3.48 -18.60
CA ILE A 44 10.25 3.34 -19.58
C ILE A 44 9.00 2.75 -18.93
N ASN A 45 9.16 1.75 -18.06
CA ASN A 45 8.06 1.13 -17.30
C ASN A 45 7.28 2.18 -16.49
N LEU A 46 7.98 3.03 -15.73
CA LEU A 46 7.35 4.11 -14.95
C LEU A 46 6.63 5.10 -15.87
N LEU A 47 7.28 5.57 -16.93
CA LEU A 47 6.68 6.55 -17.84
C LEU A 47 5.41 5.99 -18.51
N ALA A 48 5.43 4.72 -18.92
CA ALA A 48 4.29 4.05 -19.53
C ALA A 48 3.16 3.77 -18.54
N HIS A 49 3.49 3.38 -17.29
CA HIS A 49 2.53 3.23 -16.20
C HIS A 49 1.76 4.53 -15.95
N GLU A 50 2.47 5.64 -15.78
CA GLU A 50 1.84 6.94 -15.49
C GLU A 50 1.10 7.52 -16.70
N LEU A 51 1.59 7.25 -17.91
CA LEU A 51 0.88 7.58 -19.14
C LEU A 51 -0.44 6.80 -19.25
N PHE A 52 -0.47 5.53 -18.82
CA PHE A 52 -1.69 4.74 -18.81
C PHE A 52 -2.77 5.39 -17.94
N HIS A 53 -2.43 5.88 -16.74
CA HIS A 53 -3.38 6.60 -15.89
C HIS A 53 -3.99 7.84 -16.56
N SER A 54 -3.26 8.48 -17.49
CA SER A 54 -3.79 9.59 -18.28
C SER A 54 -4.83 9.17 -19.32
N ALA A 55 -4.73 7.93 -19.82
CA ALA A 55 -5.65 7.34 -20.79
C ALA A 55 -6.77 6.48 -20.15
N GLN A 56 -6.60 6.08 -18.90
CA GLN A 56 -7.41 5.07 -18.21
C GLN A 56 -8.91 5.39 -18.21
N SER A 57 -9.29 6.65 -17.98
CA SER A 57 -10.69 7.08 -18.01
C SER A 57 -11.30 7.02 -19.41
N ALA A 58 -10.52 7.36 -20.45
CA ALA A 58 -10.96 7.26 -21.84
C ALA A 58 -11.14 5.80 -22.29
N LEU A 59 -10.44 4.86 -21.63
CA LEU A 59 -10.61 3.43 -21.80
C LEU A 59 -11.80 2.85 -20.99
N GLY A 60 -12.54 3.70 -20.27
CA GLY A 60 -13.71 3.31 -19.48
C GLY A 60 -13.38 2.73 -18.11
N PHE A 61 -12.12 2.76 -17.67
CA PHE A 61 -11.73 2.35 -16.32
C PHE A 61 -11.87 3.52 -15.36
N VAL A 62 -12.50 3.26 -14.21
CA VAL A 62 -12.68 4.23 -13.14
C VAL A 62 -11.54 4.06 -12.14
N GLN A 63 -10.91 5.16 -11.75
CA GLN A 63 -9.93 5.14 -10.67
C GLN A 63 -10.63 4.82 -9.34
N ASN A 64 -10.34 3.66 -8.77
CA ASN A 64 -10.79 3.29 -7.43
C ASN A 64 -9.60 3.14 -6.50
N ASN A 65 -9.70 3.74 -5.32
CA ASN A 65 -8.67 3.78 -4.29
C ASN A 65 -9.00 2.90 -3.08
N SER A 66 -9.84 1.87 -3.27
CA SER A 66 -10.19 0.90 -2.22
C SER A 66 -8.95 0.23 -1.65
N GLU A 67 -8.95 0.05 -0.33
CA GLU A 67 -7.81 -0.50 0.41
C GLU A 67 -8.04 -1.97 0.75
N SER A 68 -7.16 -2.85 0.27
CA SER A 68 -7.16 -4.28 0.62
C SER A 68 -6.57 -4.52 2.02
N THR A 69 -7.20 -3.98 3.07
CA THR A 69 -6.69 -3.97 4.45
C THR A 69 -6.44 -5.37 5.02
N HIS A 70 -7.17 -6.38 4.53
CA HIS A 70 -6.93 -7.79 4.87
C HIS A 70 -5.54 -8.28 4.46
N LEU A 71 -4.88 -7.63 3.50
CA LEU A 71 -3.51 -7.95 3.09
C LEU A 71 -2.45 -7.50 4.09
N ASP A 72 -2.80 -6.88 5.20
CA ASP A 72 -1.90 -6.70 6.35
C ASP A 72 -2.16 -7.68 7.49
N GLN A 73 -3.23 -8.46 7.40
CA GLN A 73 -3.50 -9.58 8.31
C GLN A 73 -2.65 -10.78 7.94
N GLU A 74 -2.30 -11.60 8.94
CA GLU A 74 -1.36 -12.72 8.81
C GLU A 74 -1.70 -13.66 7.65
N ASN A 75 -2.92 -14.22 7.63
CA ASN A 75 -3.36 -15.11 6.55
C ASN A 75 -3.43 -14.40 5.19
N GLY A 76 -3.82 -13.12 5.16
CA GLY A 76 -3.85 -12.33 3.93
C GLY A 76 -2.45 -12.22 3.31
N ARG A 77 -1.44 -11.94 4.13
CA ARG A 77 -0.04 -11.86 3.69
C ARG A 77 0.50 -13.22 3.28
N ILE A 78 0.32 -14.26 4.10
CA ILE A 78 0.84 -15.61 3.85
C ILE A 78 0.38 -16.10 2.47
N TYR A 79 -0.94 -16.10 2.21
CA TYR A 79 -1.46 -16.67 0.97
C TYR A 79 -1.19 -15.79 -0.25
N LEU A 80 -1.04 -14.47 -0.09
CA LEU A 80 -0.53 -13.61 -1.17
C LEU A 80 0.94 -13.93 -1.49
N ARG A 81 1.76 -14.21 -0.48
CA ARG A 81 3.16 -14.59 -0.70
C ARG A 81 3.26 -15.94 -1.40
N PHE A 82 2.42 -16.92 -1.05
CA PHE A 82 2.34 -18.18 -1.78
C PHE A 82 1.87 -18.00 -3.23
N GLU A 83 0.85 -17.15 -3.45
CA GLU A 83 0.43 -16.78 -4.80
C GLU A 83 1.61 -16.22 -5.62
N LEU A 84 2.39 -15.31 -5.05
CA LEU A 84 3.54 -14.70 -5.73
C LEU A 84 4.71 -15.68 -5.93
N GLU A 85 4.99 -16.58 -4.98
CA GLU A 85 5.97 -17.66 -5.17
C GLU A 85 5.56 -18.60 -6.30
N ALA A 86 4.27 -18.95 -6.38
CA ALA A 86 3.75 -19.75 -7.48
C ALA A 86 3.85 -19.01 -8.82
N LEU A 87 3.57 -17.71 -8.86
CA LEU A 87 3.76 -16.88 -10.04
C LEU A 87 5.24 -16.76 -10.46
N LYS A 88 6.18 -16.67 -9.51
CA LYS A 88 7.63 -16.73 -9.83
C LYS A 88 7.99 -18.03 -10.53
N LYS A 89 7.50 -19.17 -10.03
CA LYS A 89 7.75 -20.45 -10.69
C LYS A 89 7.08 -20.51 -12.07
N ALA A 90 5.82 -20.09 -12.19
CA ALA A 90 5.08 -20.09 -13.45
C ALA A 90 5.78 -19.29 -14.56
N VAL A 91 6.32 -18.11 -14.26
CA VAL A 91 7.00 -17.28 -15.26
C VAL A 91 8.38 -17.82 -15.66
N CYS A 92 9.00 -18.61 -14.79
CA CYS A 92 10.29 -19.24 -15.02
C CYS A 92 10.20 -20.60 -15.73
N SER A 93 9.05 -21.28 -15.65
CA SER A 93 8.83 -22.55 -16.35
C SER A 93 8.85 -22.38 -17.87
N ASP A 94 9.70 -23.16 -18.53
CA ASP A 94 9.71 -23.25 -20.00
C ASP A 94 8.76 -24.35 -20.51
N ALA A 95 8.45 -25.35 -19.69
CA ALA A 95 7.45 -26.39 -20.01
C ALA A 95 6.03 -25.87 -19.75
N GLN A 96 5.15 -26.03 -20.74
CA GLN A 96 3.77 -25.52 -20.68
C GLN A 96 2.95 -26.15 -19.54
N ASP A 97 3.14 -27.45 -19.29
CA ASP A 97 2.41 -28.16 -18.23
C ASP A 97 2.85 -27.69 -16.83
N GLU A 98 4.15 -27.47 -16.62
CA GLU A 98 4.68 -26.91 -15.36
C GLU A 98 4.20 -25.48 -15.15
N GLN A 99 4.25 -24.64 -16.19
CA GLN A 99 3.72 -23.27 -16.12
C GLN A 99 2.24 -23.28 -15.74
N ARG A 100 1.43 -24.15 -16.37
CA ARG A 100 0.00 -24.27 -16.07
C ARG A 100 -0.25 -24.78 -14.65
N MET A 101 0.56 -25.72 -14.16
CA MET A 101 0.50 -26.21 -12.78
C MET A 101 0.74 -25.08 -11.79
N HIS A 102 1.82 -24.31 -11.94
CA HIS A 102 2.14 -23.20 -11.04
C HIS A 102 1.12 -22.05 -11.12
N LEU A 103 0.58 -21.76 -12.30
CA LEU A 103 -0.54 -20.81 -12.45
C LEU A 103 -1.80 -21.27 -11.71
N LYS A 104 -2.13 -22.56 -11.78
CA LYS A 104 -3.26 -23.13 -11.06
C LYS A 104 -3.05 -22.99 -9.56
N ASP A 105 -1.86 -23.30 -9.06
CA ASP A 105 -1.52 -23.17 -7.64
C ASP A 105 -1.60 -21.72 -7.16
N ALA A 106 -1.12 -20.76 -7.95
CA ALA A 106 -1.26 -19.33 -7.66
C ALA A 106 -2.74 -18.93 -7.47
N LEU A 107 -3.62 -19.40 -8.37
CA LEU A 107 -5.06 -19.14 -8.30
C LEU A 107 -5.75 -19.89 -7.15
N ILE A 108 -5.25 -21.07 -6.75
CA ILE A 108 -5.71 -21.78 -5.55
C ILE A 108 -5.39 -20.95 -4.31
N PHE A 109 -4.16 -20.45 -4.16
CA PHE A 109 -3.79 -19.59 -3.04
C PHE A 109 -4.62 -18.31 -2.99
N ARG A 110 -4.82 -17.66 -4.15
CA ARG A 110 -5.70 -16.48 -4.27
C ARG A 110 -7.12 -16.78 -3.82
N LYS A 111 -7.78 -17.79 -4.38
CA LYS A 111 -9.18 -18.11 -4.04
C LYS A 111 -9.34 -18.57 -2.61
N TYR A 112 -8.39 -19.35 -2.08
CA TYR A 112 -8.39 -19.71 -0.68
C TYR A 112 -8.27 -18.47 0.22
N ARG A 113 -7.32 -17.58 -0.06
CA ARG A 113 -7.18 -16.30 0.64
C ARG A 113 -8.48 -15.50 0.61
N ASN A 114 -9.11 -15.37 -0.56
CA ASN A 114 -10.37 -14.63 -0.66
C ASN A 114 -11.51 -15.26 0.14
N SER A 115 -11.53 -16.59 0.29
CA SER A 115 -12.52 -17.29 1.11
C SER A 115 -12.41 -16.96 2.61
N LEU A 116 -11.22 -16.56 3.07
CA LEU A 116 -10.99 -16.18 4.47
C LEU A 116 -11.45 -14.74 4.77
N PHE A 117 -11.61 -13.90 3.74
CA PHE A 117 -11.92 -12.48 3.87
C PHE A 117 -13.09 -12.10 2.95
N PRO A 118 -14.34 -12.12 3.44
CA PRO A 118 -15.51 -11.76 2.64
C PRO A 118 -15.36 -10.39 1.97
N GLY A 119 -15.70 -10.30 0.68
CA GLY A 119 -15.57 -9.08 -0.11
C GLY A 119 -14.16 -8.78 -0.65
N SER A 120 -13.12 -9.46 -0.16
CA SER A 120 -11.73 -9.22 -0.59
C SER A 120 -11.51 -9.40 -2.08
N ALA A 121 -12.13 -10.40 -2.71
CA ALA A 121 -12.01 -10.65 -4.15
C ALA A 121 -12.43 -9.42 -4.97
N HIS A 122 -13.52 -8.76 -4.58
CA HIS A 122 -13.99 -7.56 -5.27
C HIS A 122 -13.06 -6.36 -5.03
N ILE A 123 -12.66 -6.14 -3.78
CA ILE A 123 -11.77 -5.03 -3.39
C ILE A 123 -10.41 -5.15 -4.09
N GLU A 124 -9.84 -6.36 -4.11
CA GLU A 124 -8.57 -6.59 -4.80
C GLU A 124 -8.70 -6.40 -6.30
N ASN A 125 -9.77 -6.92 -6.92
CA ASN A 125 -9.99 -6.77 -8.35
C ASN A 125 -10.10 -5.29 -8.76
N GLN A 126 -10.72 -4.45 -7.94
CA GLN A 126 -10.79 -2.99 -8.16
C GLN A 126 -9.39 -2.38 -8.25
N LEU A 127 -8.49 -2.76 -7.33
CA LEU A 127 -7.12 -2.24 -7.35
C LEU A 127 -6.28 -2.85 -8.48
N GLU A 128 -6.49 -4.12 -8.82
CA GLU A 128 -5.85 -4.77 -9.96
C GLU A 128 -6.27 -4.13 -11.31
N LEU A 129 -7.54 -3.77 -11.46
CA LEU A 129 -8.02 -2.97 -12.61
C LEU A 129 -7.53 -1.52 -12.58
N ASN A 130 -7.18 -0.97 -11.41
CA ASN A 130 -6.69 0.40 -11.30
C ASN A 130 -5.16 0.49 -11.55
N GLU A 131 -4.39 -0.24 -10.75
CA GLU A 131 -2.92 -0.20 -10.70
C GLU A 131 -2.28 -1.36 -11.48
N GLY A 132 -2.92 -2.54 -11.46
CA GLY A 132 -2.35 -3.76 -12.04
C GLY A 132 -2.25 -3.71 -13.56
N ILE A 133 -3.28 -3.20 -14.25
CA ILE A 133 -3.25 -3.03 -15.71
C ILE A 133 -2.33 -1.88 -16.16
N ALA A 134 -2.17 -0.85 -15.33
CA ALA A 134 -1.21 0.23 -15.56
C ALA A 134 0.22 -0.32 -15.48
N GLU A 135 0.51 -1.12 -14.45
CA GLU A 135 1.82 -1.75 -14.30
C GLU A 135 2.10 -2.78 -15.39
N TYR A 136 1.11 -3.60 -15.77
CA TYR A 136 1.23 -4.51 -16.91
C TYR A 136 1.61 -3.74 -18.18
N THR A 137 0.92 -2.64 -18.47
CA THR A 137 1.22 -1.77 -19.61
C THR A 137 2.65 -1.25 -19.56
N GLY A 138 3.09 -0.81 -18.38
CA GLY A 138 4.47 -0.39 -18.14
C GLY A 138 5.50 -1.48 -18.45
N VAL A 139 5.26 -2.70 -17.96
CA VAL A 139 6.13 -3.86 -18.20
C VAL A 139 6.21 -4.17 -19.69
N MET A 140 5.08 -4.22 -20.41
CA MET A 140 5.07 -4.55 -21.84
C MET A 140 5.75 -3.47 -22.70
N ILE A 141 5.47 -2.19 -22.44
CA ILE A 141 6.07 -1.07 -23.19
C ILE A 141 7.56 -0.91 -22.91
N SER A 142 8.05 -1.37 -21.76
CA SER A 142 9.48 -1.33 -21.44
C SER A 142 10.36 -2.09 -22.44
N GLY A 143 9.78 -3.04 -23.20
CA GLY A 143 10.50 -3.76 -24.25
C GLY A 143 11.59 -4.69 -23.71
N ARG A 144 11.41 -5.22 -22.49
CA ARG A 144 12.27 -6.29 -21.95
C ARG A 144 12.12 -7.55 -22.81
N ASP A 145 13.24 -8.21 -23.08
CA ASP A 145 13.20 -9.57 -23.64
C ASP A 145 12.72 -10.59 -22.57
N LYS A 146 12.52 -11.85 -22.97
CA LYS A 146 11.99 -12.91 -22.11
C LYS A 146 12.78 -13.05 -20.79
N GLU A 147 14.11 -13.08 -20.87
CA GLU A 147 14.96 -13.31 -19.70
C GLU A 147 15.02 -12.08 -18.79
N LYS A 148 15.08 -10.87 -19.35
CA LYS A 148 14.96 -9.63 -18.56
C LYS A 148 13.60 -9.49 -17.91
N THR A 149 12.53 -9.97 -18.54
CA THR A 149 11.18 -9.95 -17.99
C THR A 149 11.05 -10.93 -16.82
N LYS A 150 11.51 -12.17 -16.99
CA LYS A 150 11.61 -13.15 -15.89
C LYS A 150 12.38 -12.58 -14.70
N LYS A 151 13.58 -12.03 -14.95
CA LYS A 151 14.40 -11.41 -13.91
C LYS A 151 13.69 -10.24 -13.24
N HIS A 152 13.04 -9.38 -14.01
CA HIS A 152 12.28 -8.26 -13.47
C HIS A 152 11.19 -8.73 -12.49
N PHE A 153 10.40 -9.74 -12.86
CA PHE A 153 9.34 -10.27 -12.00
C PHE A 153 9.86 -10.93 -10.72
N ILE A 154 10.96 -11.68 -10.80
CA ILE A 154 11.63 -12.21 -9.60
C ILE A 154 12.07 -11.07 -8.69
N ASP A 155 12.80 -10.09 -9.25
CA ASP A 155 13.38 -8.99 -8.49
C ASP A 155 12.30 -8.09 -7.84
N VAL A 156 11.14 -7.87 -8.48
CA VAL A 156 10.03 -7.10 -7.88
C VAL A 156 9.34 -7.88 -6.77
N ILE A 157 9.12 -9.20 -6.92
CA ILE A 157 8.50 -10.03 -5.88
C ILE A 157 9.41 -10.13 -4.64
N ASP A 158 10.70 -10.37 -4.84
CA ASP A 158 11.65 -10.50 -3.73
C ASP A 158 11.83 -9.17 -2.96
N ARG A 159 11.71 -8.03 -3.65
CA ARG A 159 11.60 -6.72 -2.99
C ARG A 159 10.26 -6.54 -2.30
N PHE A 160 9.16 -6.93 -2.95
CA PHE A 160 7.82 -6.79 -2.42
C PHE A 160 7.64 -7.51 -1.08
N PHE A 161 8.24 -8.68 -0.89
CA PHE A 161 8.19 -9.40 0.40
C PHE A 161 8.78 -8.63 1.59
N LYS A 162 9.60 -7.61 1.33
CA LYS A 162 10.18 -6.75 2.36
C LYS A 162 9.29 -5.55 2.69
N ASN A 163 8.18 -5.37 1.96
CA ASN A 163 7.28 -4.25 2.18
C ASN A 163 6.55 -4.39 3.53
N PRO A 164 6.52 -3.32 4.35
CA PRO A 164 5.82 -3.34 5.63
C PRO A 164 4.30 -3.51 5.48
N THR A 165 3.74 -3.08 4.36
CA THR A 165 2.31 -3.22 4.01
C THR A 165 2.13 -3.70 2.57
N TYR A 166 1.08 -4.51 2.34
CA TYR A 166 0.69 -5.02 1.01
C TYR A 166 -0.61 -4.41 0.47
N VAL A 167 -1.31 -3.61 1.28
CA VAL A 167 -2.70 -3.15 1.06
C VAL A 167 -2.93 -2.53 -0.31
N ARG A 168 -1.96 -1.74 -0.80
CA ARG A 168 -2.05 -1.07 -2.12
C ARG A 168 -1.02 -1.57 -3.13
N SER A 169 -0.01 -2.29 -2.69
CA SER A 169 1.17 -2.59 -3.51
C SER A 169 1.11 -3.97 -4.18
N PHE A 170 0.17 -4.84 -3.79
CA PHE A 170 0.07 -6.20 -4.35
C PHE A 170 -0.26 -6.20 -5.85
N ALA A 171 -1.12 -5.28 -6.29
CA ALA A 171 -1.62 -5.20 -7.67
C ALA A 171 -0.50 -5.00 -8.71
N TYR A 172 0.60 -4.32 -8.33
CA TYR A 172 1.80 -4.14 -9.16
C TYR A 172 2.58 -5.44 -9.40
N ASN A 173 2.27 -6.52 -8.68
CA ASN A 173 2.96 -7.81 -8.82
C ASN A 173 2.05 -8.90 -9.39
N THR A 174 0.76 -8.91 -9.03
CA THR A 174 -0.15 -9.96 -9.47
C THR A 174 -0.56 -9.82 -10.94
N THR A 175 -1.31 -8.77 -11.28
CA THR A 175 -1.87 -8.56 -12.63
C THR A 175 -0.80 -8.50 -13.72
N PRO A 176 0.37 -7.86 -13.52
CA PRO A 176 1.43 -7.86 -14.53
C PRO A 176 1.96 -9.25 -14.88
N ILE A 177 2.05 -10.17 -13.92
CA ILE A 177 2.57 -11.52 -14.19
C ILE A 177 1.52 -12.39 -14.86
N TYR A 178 0.28 -12.40 -14.35
CA TYR A 178 -0.83 -13.07 -15.04
C TYR A 178 -1.00 -12.53 -16.46
N GLY A 179 -0.98 -11.20 -16.61
CA GLY A 179 -1.10 -10.51 -17.89
C GLY A 179 0.05 -10.81 -18.85
N TYR A 180 1.28 -10.90 -18.37
CA TYR A 180 2.42 -11.30 -19.18
C TYR A 180 2.26 -12.72 -19.71
N ILE A 181 1.91 -13.69 -18.86
CA ILE A 181 1.71 -15.07 -19.30
C ILE A 181 0.51 -15.18 -20.26
N MET A 182 -0.55 -14.39 -20.03
CA MET A 182 -1.66 -14.24 -20.97
C MET A 182 -1.21 -13.71 -22.33
N SER A 183 -0.33 -12.69 -22.35
CA SER A 183 0.15 -12.07 -23.59
C SER A 183 0.91 -13.04 -24.51
N LEU A 184 1.50 -14.10 -23.93
CA LEU A 184 2.18 -15.16 -24.71
C LEU A 184 1.19 -16.02 -25.51
N LYS A 185 -0.08 -16.09 -25.08
CA LYS A 185 -1.16 -16.84 -25.75
C LYS A 185 -2.05 -15.94 -26.59
N ASP A 186 -2.39 -14.78 -26.06
CA ASP A 186 -3.24 -13.77 -26.67
C ASP A 186 -2.66 -12.37 -26.42
N PRO A 187 -1.90 -11.80 -27.37
CA PRO A 187 -1.30 -10.48 -27.23
C PRO A 187 -2.31 -9.34 -27.01
N LEU A 188 -3.60 -9.56 -27.32
CA LEU A 188 -4.66 -8.56 -27.21
C LEU A 188 -5.65 -8.88 -26.07
N TRP A 189 -5.29 -9.76 -25.12
CA TRP A 189 -6.17 -10.15 -24.01
C TRP A 189 -6.70 -8.95 -23.22
N ASN A 190 -5.88 -7.91 -23.07
CA ASN A 190 -6.22 -6.70 -22.32
C ASN A 190 -7.29 -5.84 -23.01
N GLN A 191 -7.60 -6.08 -24.30
CA GLN A 191 -8.73 -5.45 -24.98
C GLN A 191 -10.06 -6.16 -24.72
N LYS A 192 -10.03 -7.35 -24.09
CA LYS A 192 -11.21 -8.17 -23.78
C LYS A 192 -11.72 -7.97 -22.35
N ILE A 193 -11.13 -7.05 -21.60
CA ILE A 193 -11.51 -6.70 -20.23
C ILE A 193 -12.15 -5.32 -20.17
N SER A 194 -12.90 -5.06 -19.12
CA SER A 194 -13.56 -3.79 -18.83
C SER A 194 -13.54 -3.51 -17.32
N VAL A 195 -14.04 -2.36 -16.91
CA VAL A 195 -14.21 -2.01 -15.48
C VAL A 195 -15.05 -3.04 -14.69
N ASN A 196 -15.91 -3.80 -15.37
CA ASN A 196 -16.77 -4.81 -14.74
C ASN A 196 -16.17 -6.23 -14.75
N THR A 197 -14.96 -6.40 -15.30
CA THR A 197 -14.33 -7.72 -15.39
C THR A 197 -13.75 -8.16 -14.05
N ASP A 198 -14.13 -9.34 -13.59
CA ASP A 198 -13.37 -10.07 -12.57
C ASP A 198 -12.15 -10.72 -13.25
N LEU A 199 -10.97 -10.15 -13.02
CA LEU A 199 -9.71 -10.58 -13.62
C LEU A 199 -9.35 -12.02 -13.21
N THR A 200 -9.70 -12.44 -11.99
CA THR A 200 -9.42 -13.82 -11.55
C THR A 200 -10.24 -14.82 -12.35
N VAL A 201 -11.55 -14.55 -12.51
CA VAL A 201 -12.44 -15.38 -13.34
C VAL A 201 -12.02 -15.34 -14.81
N PHE A 202 -11.64 -14.17 -15.31
CA PHE A 202 -11.14 -13.99 -16.67
C PHE A 202 -9.88 -14.84 -16.92
N PHE A 203 -8.85 -14.74 -16.07
CA PHE A 203 -7.63 -15.52 -16.22
C PHE A 203 -7.89 -17.02 -16.09
N MET A 204 -8.73 -17.46 -15.16
CA MET A 204 -9.12 -18.86 -15.03
C MET A 204 -9.75 -19.39 -16.33
N ARG A 205 -10.68 -18.63 -16.93
CA ARG A 205 -11.34 -19.00 -18.18
C ARG A 205 -10.35 -19.07 -19.34
N GLU A 206 -9.61 -17.99 -19.60
CA GLU A 206 -8.73 -17.91 -20.77
C GLU A 206 -7.52 -18.85 -20.68
N LEU A 207 -7.06 -19.17 -19.47
CA LEU A 207 -5.99 -20.15 -19.24
C LEU A 207 -6.48 -21.59 -19.11
N ASN A 208 -7.80 -21.81 -19.19
CA ASN A 208 -8.45 -23.10 -18.98
C ASN A 208 -8.01 -23.76 -17.66
N ILE A 209 -8.13 -23.01 -16.55
CA ILE A 209 -7.75 -23.43 -15.20
C ILE A 209 -9.01 -23.71 -14.39
N GLU A 210 -9.16 -24.97 -13.99
CA GLU A 210 -10.17 -25.41 -13.05
C GLU A 210 -9.57 -25.62 -11.66
N LEU A 211 -10.27 -25.11 -10.65
CA LEU A 211 -9.86 -25.22 -9.26
C LEU A 211 -10.48 -26.46 -8.60
N PRO A 212 -9.77 -27.09 -7.65
CA PRO A 212 -10.34 -28.19 -6.88
C PRO A 212 -11.47 -27.69 -5.98
N LYS A 213 -12.41 -28.60 -5.65
CA LYS A 213 -13.53 -28.29 -4.74
C LYS A 213 -13.05 -27.98 -3.32
N ASP A 214 -12.08 -28.75 -2.82
CA ASP A 214 -11.49 -28.55 -1.49
C ASP A 214 -10.19 -27.75 -1.60
N LEU A 215 -10.34 -26.42 -1.53
CA LEU A 215 -9.21 -25.50 -1.56
C LEU A 215 -8.33 -25.64 -0.32
N ALA A 216 -8.91 -25.86 0.86
CA ALA A 216 -8.18 -25.92 2.12
C ALA A 216 -7.23 -27.12 2.17
N ALA A 217 -7.73 -28.31 1.82
CA ALA A 217 -6.89 -29.51 1.72
C ALA A 217 -5.81 -29.35 0.66
N THR A 218 -6.15 -28.76 -0.50
CA THR A 218 -5.18 -28.57 -1.58
C THR A 218 -4.07 -27.61 -1.19
N VAL A 219 -4.40 -26.45 -0.61
CA VAL A 219 -3.41 -25.48 -0.10
C VAL A 219 -2.45 -26.16 0.85
N LYS A 220 -2.95 -26.93 1.81
CA LYS A 220 -2.11 -27.67 2.77
C LYS A 220 -1.13 -28.61 2.05
N ALA A 221 -1.55 -29.27 0.99
CA ALA A 221 -0.71 -30.19 0.22
C ALA A 221 0.39 -29.49 -0.59
N ILE A 222 0.11 -28.31 -1.17
CA ILE A 222 1.04 -27.65 -2.10
C ILE A 222 1.96 -26.62 -1.43
N THR A 223 1.66 -26.14 -0.22
CA THR A 223 2.45 -25.05 0.43
C THR A 223 3.95 -25.36 0.56
N ALA A 224 4.34 -26.63 0.74
CA ALA A 224 5.73 -27.02 0.88
C ALA A 224 6.56 -26.69 -0.37
N GLU A 225 5.94 -26.68 -1.55
CA GLU A 225 6.59 -26.36 -2.83
C GLU A 225 6.89 -24.87 -2.99
N TYR A 226 6.27 -24.00 -2.18
CA TYR A 226 6.33 -22.55 -2.35
C TYR A 226 6.89 -21.85 -1.11
N ASN A 227 8.00 -22.37 -0.58
CA ASN A 227 8.68 -21.82 0.60
C ASN A 227 7.78 -21.76 1.87
N GLY A 228 6.82 -22.69 1.97
CA GLY A 228 5.84 -22.81 3.07
C GLY A 228 6.39 -22.47 4.44
N LYS A 229 7.36 -23.26 4.91
CA LYS A 229 7.95 -23.15 6.25
C LYS A 229 8.55 -21.77 6.52
N GLN A 230 9.26 -21.20 5.53
CA GLN A 230 9.90 -19.89 5.66
C GLN A 230 8.85 -18.79 5.76
N ILE A 231 7.88 -18.76 4.83
CA ILE A 231 6.82 -17.74 4.79
C ILE A 231 6.01 -17.75 6.09
N PHE A 232 5.59 -18.93 6.57
CA PHE A 232 4.88 -19.04 7.84
C PHE A 232 5.69 -18.47 9.01
N THR A 233 6.98 -18.82 9.10
CA THR A 233 7.84 -18.36 10.19
C THR A 233 8.02 -16.84 10.16
N GLU A 234 8.28 -16.28 8.98
CA GLU A 234 8.47 -14.84 8.81
C GLU A 234 7.19 -14.03 9.12
N GLU A 235 6.04 -14.47 8.63
CA GLU A 235 4.77 -13.78 8.90
C GLU A 235 4.31 -13.94 10.35
N GLN A 236 4.58 -15.09 11.00
CA GLN A 236 4.32 -15.27 12.42
C GLN A 236 5.20 -14.34 13.27
N LEU A 237 6.50 -14.24 12.97
CA LEU A 237 7.40 -13.31 13.65
C LEU A 237 6.98 -11.85 13.45
N ARG A 238 6.53 -11.50 12.24
CA ARG A 238 5.97 -10.18 11.94
C ARG A 238 4.71 -9.92 12.78
N ALA A 239 3.77 -10.87 12.80
CA ALA A 239 2.51 -10.76 13.53
C ALA A 239 2.76 -10.57 15.03
N GLU A 240 3.68 -11.33 15.63
CA GLU A 240 4.07 -11.18 17.03
C GLU A 240 4.70 -9.81 17.32
N LYS A 241 5.56 -9.30 16.42
CA LYS A 241 6.13 -7.95 16.54
C LYS A 241 5.03 -6.88 16.50
N ILE A 242 4.11 -6.98 15.54
CA ILE A 242 3.00 -6.04 15.38
C ILE A 242 2.08 -6.09 16.61
N LYS A 243 1.74 -7.28 17.11
CA LYS A 243 0.93 -7.46 18.32
C LYS A 243 1.56 -6.79 19.54
N LYS A 244 2.86 -6.97 19.75
CA LYS A 244 3.62 -6.28 20.82
C LYS A 244 3.59 -4.77 20.65
N GLN A 245 3.73 -4.28 19.41
CA GLN A 245 3.72 -2.86 19.11
C GLN A 245 2.34 -2.23 19.32
N ILE A 246 1.25 -2.92 18.94
CA ILE A 246 -0.13 -2.50 19.23
C ILE A 246 -0.36 -2.44 20.74
N ALA A 247 0.06 -3.47 21.48
CA ALA A 247 -0.08 -3.49 22.94
C ALA A 247 0.69 -2.33 23.61
N LEU A 248 1.91 -2.06 23.14
CA LEU A 248 2.72 -0.94 23.61
C LEU A 248 2.01 0.40 23.35
N TYR A 249 1.54 0.64 22.13
CA TYR A 249 0.88 1.91 21.79
C TYR A 249 -0.47 2.08 22.48
N ARG A 250 -1.24 1.01 22.65
CA ARG A 250 -2.47 1.05 23.44
C ARG A 250 -2.16 1.45 24.89
N SER A 251 -1.12 0.86 25.48
CA SER A 251 -0.68 1.23 26.82
C SER A 251 -0.30 2.72 26.90
N LEU A 252 0.48 3.22 25.95
CA LEU A 252 0.96 4.62 25.94
C LEU A 252 -0.13 5.66 25.68
N PHE A 253 -1.11 5.36 24.83
CA PHE A 253 -2.06 6.35 24.31
C PHE A 253 -3.50 6.14 24.78
N VAL A 254 -3.77 5.10 25.56
CA VAL A 254 -5.11 4.82 26.09
C VAL A 254 -5.05 4.48 27.57
N ASP A 255 -4.25 3.49 27.95
CA ASP A 255 -4.33 2.93 29.31
C ASP A 255 -3.54 3.75 30.35
N GLN A 256 -2.37 4.26 29.98
CA GLN A 256 -1.54 5.11 30.85
C GLN A 256 -1.94 6.58 30.75
N PRO A 257 -1.57 7.41 31.74
CA PRO A 257 -1.64 8.86 31.63
C PRO A 257 -1.10 9.38 30.31
N HIS A 258 -1.92 10.12 29.57
CA HIS A 258 -1.61 10.60 28.24
C HIS A 258 -2.13 12.03 28.04
N MET A 259 -1.69 12.68 26.97
CA MET A 259 -2.15 13.99 26.57
C MET A 259 -3.00 13.90 25.29
N THR A 260 -4.23 14.38 25.36
CA THR A 260 -5.11 14.52 24.19
C THR A 260 -5.13 15.97 23.71
N ILE A 261 -4.94 16.16 22.41
CA ILE A 261 -4.92 17.46 21.75
C ILE A 261 -6.00 17.44 20.67
N LYS A 262 -7.03 18.29 20.83
CA LYS A 262 -8.06 18.49 19.79
C LYS A 262 -7.52 19.42 18.72
N PHE A 263 -7.83 19.14 17.47
CA PHE A 263 -7.47 20.01 16.37
C PHE A 263 -8.47 21.15 16.19
N GLU A 264 -7.98 22.28 15.70
CA GLU A 264 -8.83 23.41 15.27
C GLU A 264 -8.71 23.64 13.76
N LYS A 265 -7.47 23.74 13.27
CA LYS A 265 -7.10 23.96 11.87
C LYS A 265 -5.73 23.33 11.59
N MET A 266 -5.68 22.00 11.68
CA MET A 266 -4.44 21.26 11.56
C MET A 266 -3.88 21.22 10.14
N ASN A 267 -2.55 21.09 10.05
CA ASN A 267 -1.82 20.63 8.89
C ASN A 267 -0.76 19.61 9.37
N VAL A 268 -0.64 18.49 8.66
CA VAL A 268 0.08 17.28 9.10
C VAL A 268 1.12 16.85 8.06
N SER A 269 2.27 16.37 8.54
CA SER A 269 3.31 15.73 7.74
C SER A 269 3.83 14.47 8.43
N PHE A 270 3.90 13.36 7.71
CA PHE A 270 4.30 12.05 8.25
C PHE A 270 4.87 11.12 7.16
N ASP A 271 5.45 9.99 7.56
CA ASP A 271 5.84 8.92 6.63
C ASP A 271 4.68 7.91 6.50
N PRO A 272 4.05 7.77 5.32
CA PRO A 272 2.91 6.85 5.15
C PRO A 272 3.32 5.37 5.18
N ARG A 273 4.62 5.04 5.17
CA ARG A 273 5.11 3.66 5.03
C ARG A 273 5.26 2.91 6.36
N ASN A 274 5.14 3.60 7.49
CA ASN A 274 5.38 3.02 8.82
C ASN A 274 4.21 3.20 9.79
N ILE A 275 3.07 3.69 9.31
CA ILE A 275 1.86 3.85 10.13
C ILE A 275 1.30 2.48 10.56
N LEU A 276 0.64 2.46 11.72
CA LEU A 276 0.07 1.25 12.28
C LEU A 276 -1.37 1.47 12.74
N PRO A 277 -2.36 0.97 11.98
CA PRO A 277 -3.76 0.97 12.41
C PRO A 277 -3.95 0.13 13.68
N ILE A 278 -4.76 0.65 14.60
CA ILE A 278 -5.24 -0.06 15.78
C ILE A 278 -6.76 -0.03 15.75
N THR A 279 -7.37 -1.22 15.61
CA THR A 279 -8.82 -1.39 15.52
C THR A 279 -9.55 -0.60 16.60
N ASP A 280 -10.58 0.14 16.18
CA ASP A 280 -11.46 1.01 16.99
C ASP A 280 -10.79 2.21 17.69
N LEU A 281 -9.45 2.33 17.63
CA LEU A 281 -8.70 3.40 18.30
C LEU A 281 -8.15 4.44 17.33
N GLY A 282 -7.86 4.06 16.09
CA GLY A 282 -7.32 4.95 15.05
C GLY A 282 -6.00 4.45 14.51
N THR A 283 -5.10 5.37 14.14
CA THR A 283 -3.83 5.02 13.50
C THR A 283 -2.67 5.63 14.26
N VAL A 284 -1.67 4.82 14.57
CA VAL A 284 -0.41 5.29 15.15
C VAL A 284 0.52 5.76 14.05
N TYR A 285 1.04 6.97 14.23
CA TYR A 285 2.07 7.59 13.40
C TYR A 285 3.38 7.62 14.19
N PRO A 286 4.36 6.76 13.87
CA PRO A 286 5.64 6.74 14.59
C PRO A 286 6.36 8.09 14.59
N THR A 287 6.30 8.78 13.46
CA THR A 287 6.79 10.15 13.28
C THR A 287 5.68 10.99 12.66
N ILE A 288 5.40 12.14 13.28
CA ILE A 288 4.42 13.09 12.75
C ILE A 288 4.76 14.50 13.21
N ARG A 289 4.60 15.45 12.31
CA ARG A 289 4.66 16.88 12.61
C ARG A 289 3.30 17.51 12.34
N ILE A 290 2.79 18.24 13.32
CA ILE A 290 1.50 18.91 13.24
C ILE A 290 1.68 20.38 13.52
N THR A 291 1.07 21.22 12.69
CA THR A 291 0.91 22.65 12.94
C THR A 291 -0.57 22.97 13.02
N ASP A 292 -0.96 23.78 14.00
CA ASP A 292 -2.36 24.14 14.25
C ASP A 292 -2.42 25.56 14.86
N ASN A 293 -3.62 26.05 15.15
CA ASN A 293 -3.85 27.30 15.85
C ASN A 293 -3.15 27.34 17.22
N TRP A 294 -3.15 26.22 17.94
CA TRP A 294 -2.52 26.12 19.26
C TRP A 294 -1.00 26.11 19.25
N GLY A 295 -0.36 25.78 18.12
CA GLY A 295 1.08 25.67 18.06
C GLY A 295 1.58 24.58 17.11
N ILE A 296 2.73 24.02 17.46
CA ILE A 296 3.43 22.99 16.68
C ILE A 296 3.70 21.80 17.59
N LEU A 297 3.41 20.59 17.11
CA LEU A 297 3.76 19.32 17.73
C LEU A 297 4.69 18.55 16.80
N ASP A 298 5.86 18.19 17.29
CA ASP A 298 6.85 17.35 16.62
C ASP A 298 7.01 16.03 17.38
N VAL A 299 6.63 14.92 16.75
CA VAL A 299 6.62 13.56 17.35
C VAL A 299 7.64 12.67 16.64
N LYS A 300 8.42 11.93 17.44
CA LYS A 300 9.42 10.96 17.00
C LYS A 300 9.24 9.56 17.58
N SER A 301 8.40 9.39 18.61
CA SER A 301 8.17 8.11 19.29
C SER A 301 6.71 7.66 19.30
N GLY A 302 5.94 8.04 18.29
CA GLY A 302 4.55 7.61 18.13
C GLY A 302 3.53 8.62 18.67
N ALA A 303 2.44 8.76 17.93
CA ALA A 303 1.22 9.42 18.37
C ALA A 303 0.01 8.72 17.74
N LEU A 304 -1.12 8.67 18.46
CA LEU A 304 -2.36 8.05 17.99
C LEU A 304 -3.31 9.11 17.45
N MET A 305 -3.54 9.08 16.13
CA MET A 305 -4.56 9.88 15.46
C MET A 305 -5.92 9.20 15.60
N ALA A 306 -6.96 9.93 16.02
CA ALA A 306 -8.31 9.38 16.10
C ALA A 306 -8.88 9.06 14.69
N PRO A 307 -9.80 8.09 14.55
CA PRO A 307 -10.34 7.68 13.25
C PRO A 307 -11.01 8.81 12.45
N ASN A 308 -11.67 9.74 13.15
CA ASN A 308 -12.34 10.91 12.58
C ASN A 308 -11.41 12.12 12.44
N TRP A 309 -10.11 11.98 12.72
CA TRP A 309 -9.11 13.02 12.55
C TRP A 309 -9.42 14.33 13.31
N ASP A 310 -10.15 14.25 14.44
CA ASP A 310 -10.52 15.42 15.25
C ASP A 310 -9.54 15.71 16.39
N LYS A 311 -8.69 14.75 16.74
CA LYS A 311 -7.72 14.83 17.83
C LYS A 311 -6.56 13.87 17.63
N ILE A 312 -5.48 14.15 18.36
CA ILE A 312 -4.32 13.28 18.50
C ILE A 312 -4.00 13.05 19.98
N THR A 313 -3.49 11.85 20.26
CA THR A 313 -3.00 11.48 21.58
C THR A 313 -1.50 11.23 21.56
N VAL A 314 -0.79 11.79 22.53
CA VAL A 314 0.63 11.54 22.81
C VAL A 314 0.81 11.07 24.26
N SER A 315 1.97 10.51 24.59
CA SER A 315 2.30 10.12 25.97
C SER A 315 2.25 11.33 26.92
N ARG A 316 2.15 11.10 28.23
CA ARG A 316 2.13 12.21 29.21
C ARG A 316 3.31 13.18 29.04
N PRO A 317 3.11 14.48 29.31
CA PRO A 317 4.20 15.42 29.41
C PRO A 317 5.17 15.01 30.53
N THR A 318 6.47 15.11 30.27
CA THR A 318 7.54 14.98 31.27
C THR A 318 8.05 16.34 31.73
N LYS A 319 7.88 17.38 30.90
CA LYS A 319 8.30 18.76 31.18
C LYS A 319 7.29 19.76 30.66
N ILE A 320 6.91 20.73 31.49
CA ILE A 320 6.03 21.84 31.13
C ILE A 320 6.72 23.14 31.54
N GLU A 321 7.27 23.88 30.56
CA GLU A 321 8.00 25.13 30.78
C GLU A 321 7.49 26.23 29.84
N GLY A 322 6.58 27.07 30.34
CA GLY A 322 5.98 28.14 29.56
C GLY A 322 5.28 27.59 28.31
N GLN A 323 5.72 28.03 27.13
CA GLN A 323 5.20 27.62 25.83
C GLN A 323 5.80 26.30 25.33
N ARG A 324 6.82 25.75 25.99
CA ARG A 324 7.47 24.51 25.56
C ARG A 324 7.05 23.36 26.45
N ILE A 325 6.40 22.37 25.82
CA ILE A 325 5.96 21.14 26.49
C ILE A 325 6.72 19.97 25.86
N GLU A 326 7.22 19.08 26.69
CA GLU A 326 7.96 17.90 26.24
C GLU A 326 7.37 16.65 26.88
N GLY A 327 7.41 15.55 26.14
CA GLY A 327 7.19 14.22 26.65
C GLY A 327 8.15 13.23 26.00
N GLU A 328 7.94 11.94 26.26
CA GLU A 328 8.84 10.92 25.70
C GLU A 328 8.74 10.85 24.18
N GLY A 329 9.75 11.43 23.51
CA GLY A 329 9.86 11.44 22.06
C GLY A 329 8.88 12.37 21.35
N TRP A 330 8.38 13.41 22.03
CA TRP A 330 7.64 14.48 21.38
C TRP A 330 7.91 15.83 22.06
N VAL A 331 7.80 16.89 21.27
CA VAL A 331 7.94 18.27 21.72
C VAL A 331 6.82 19.10 21.13
N MET A 332 6.22 19.94 21.95
CA MET A 332 5.20 20.89 21.54
C MET A 332 5.65 22.32 21.85
N GLN A 333 5.45 23.22 20.89
CA GLN A 333 5.61 24.66 21.03
C GLN A 333 4.22 25.30 20.96
N LEU A 334 3.73 25.80 22.10
CA LEU A 334 2.42 26.42 22.24
C LEU A 334 2.47 27.91 21.94
N LYS A 335 1.35 28.44 21.43
CA LYS A 335 1.13 29.89 21.42
C LYS A 335 0.60 30.38 22.75
N ASP A 336 0.79 31.67 23.03
CA ASP A 336 0.50 32.28 24.33
C ASP A 336 -0.95 32.11 24.79
N GLN A 337 -1.90 31.97 23.87
CA GLN A 337 -3.32 31.79 24.18
C GLN A 337 -3.67 30.40 24.68
N TYR A 338 -2.72 29.46 24.74
CA TYR A 338 -2.96 28.07 25.10
C TYR A 338 -2.12 27.64 26.30
N THR A 339 -2.63 26.70 27.07
CA THR A 339 -1.91 26.06 28.17
C THR A 339 -2.34 24.61 28.33
N VAL A 340 -1.48 23.82 28.96
CA VAL A 340 -1.79 22.43 29.33
C VAL A 340 -2.52 22.43 30.66
N GLN A 341 -3.61 21.68 30.75
CA GLN A 341 -4.32 21.40 31.99
C GLN A 341 -4.28 19.91 32.28
N LYS A 342 -3.97 19.57 33.52
CA LYS A 342 -4.08 18.22 34.05
C LYS A 342 -5.51 17.95 34.52
N ASP A 343 -6.07 16.82 34.11
CA ASP A 343 -7.31 16.28 34.65
C ASP A 343 -6.96 15.36 35.82
N GLU A 344 -7.18 15.83 37.04
CA GLU A 344 -6.79 15.08 38.25
C GLU A 344 -7.56 13.76 38.44
N SER A 345 -8.74 13.62 37.82
CA SER A 345 -9.55 12.40 37.96
C SER A 345 -9.01 11.22 37.15
N LEU A 346 -8.45 11.52 35.97
CA LEU A 346 -7.90 10.52 35.04
C LEU A 346 -6.38 10.55 34.96
N ASN A 347 -5.75 11.51 35.66
CA ASN A 347 -4.33 11.82 35.56
C ASN A 347 -3.86 12.13 34.12
N ASN A 348 -4.79 12.48 33.23
CA ASN A 348 -4.54 12.80 31.83
C ASN A 348 -4.31 14.30 31.64
N TYR A 349 -3.83 14.67 30.47
CA TYR A 349 -3.56 16.06 30.09
C TYR A 349 -4.39 16.45 28.88
N LYS A 350 -4.83 17.70 28.86
CA LYS A 350 -5.52 18.28 27.72
C LYS A 350 -5.02 19.68 27.47
N LEU A 351 -5.11 20.10 26.21
CA LEU A 351 -4.89 21.48 25.85
C LEU A 351 -6.15 22.31 26.13
N ILE A 352 -5.98 23.47 26.76
CA ILE A 352 -7.05 24.46 26.93
C ILE A 352 -6.62 25.82 26.39
N LYS A 353 -7.59 26.61 25.94
CA LYS A 353 -7.39 28.02 25.60
C LYS A 353 -7.52 28.83 26.88
N LYS A 354 -6.56 29.73 27.13
CA LYS A 354 -6.61 30.68 28.25
C LYS A 354 -7.81 31.62 28.02
N GLN A 355 -8.55 31.88 29.09
CA GLN A 355 -9.66 32.83 29.10
C GLN A 355 -9.16 34.26 28.94
#